data_AF-T0GBM0-F1
#
_entry.id   AF-T0GBM0-F1
#
_cell.length_a   1.000
_cell.length_b   1.000
_cell.length_c   1.000
_cell.angle_alpha   90.00
_cell.angle_beta   90.00
_cell.angle_gamma   90.00
#
_symmetry.space_group_name_H-M   'P 1'
#
loop_
_entity.id
_entity.type
_entity.pdbx_description
1 polymer ?
#
loop_
_entity_poly.entity_id
_entity_poly.type
_entity_poly.pdbx_seq_one_letter_code
_entity_poly.pdbx_strand_id
1 'polypeptide(L)'
;MNNTQLSSDLSVNLEHNFELGINALSLFLSKNPVTRPFALILQGLKPLLKDLLTLLPNLIAAFFRNEKKERAKLENLIEVKVIPEAQRKLKEILPGLFNECLENSLKGLKDRCELEITHKKQEIALVQTEKEKHLNDLEAQKQILENKINALSALEQQYLKD
;
A
#
# COMPACT_ATOMS: atom_id res chain seq x y z
N MET A 1 -19.06 -51.68 -16.04
CA MET A 1 -18.70 -50.87 -14.86
C MET A 1 -19.55 -49.61 -14.88
N ASN A 2 -20.23 -49.30 -13.77
CA ASN A 2 -21.33 -48.33 -13.71
C ASN A 2 -20.81 -46.88 -13.77
N ASN A 3 -21.12 -46.17 -14.86
CA ASN A 3 -20.77 -44.76 -15.08
C ASN A 3 -21.24 -43.81 -13.97
N THR A 4 -22.26 -44.21 -13.19
CA THR A 4 -22.81 -43.44 -12.07
C THR A 4 -21.86 -43.36 -10.89
N GLN A 5 -21.10 -44.42 -10.61
CA GLN A 5 -20.21 -44.54 -9.45
C GLN A 5 -18.90 -43.76 -9.67
N LEU A 6 -18.42 -43.74 -10.92
CA LEU A 6 -17.23 -42.98 -11.32
C LEU A 6 -17.49 -41.46 -11.33
N SER A 7 -18.71 -41.04 -11.66
CA SER A 7 -19.13 -39.64 -11.66
C SER A 7 -19.27 -39.07 -10.24
N SER A 8 -19.82 -39.86 -9.31
CA SER A 8 -19.95 -39.45 -7.90
C SER A 8 -18.59 -39.33 -7.20
N ASP A 9 -17.68 -40.28 -7.42
CA ASP A 9 -16.34 -40.23 -6.82
C ASP A 9 -15.48 -39.09 -7.38
N LEU A 10 -15.61 -38.80 -8.68
CA LEU A 10 -14.95 -37.65 -9.31
C LEU A 10 -15.49 -36.31 -8.77
N SER A 11 -16.81 -36.19 -8.60
CA SER A 11 -17.46 -34.99 -8.06
C SER A 11 -17.00 -34.66 -6.65
N VAL A 12 -17.00 -35.66 -5.76
CA VAL A 12 -16.63 -35.49 -4.35
C VAL A 12 -15.14 -35.16 -4.21
N ASN A 13 -14.28 -35.82 -4.99
CA ASN A 13 -12.84 -35.57 -4.96
C ASN A 13 -12.49 -34.20 -5.55
N LEU A 14 -13.18 -33.75 -6.60
CA LEU A 14 -12.97 -32.43 -7.20
C LEU A 14 -13.41 -31.31 -6.24
N GLU A 15 -14.57 -31.45 -5.60
CA GLU A 15 -15.08 -30.48 -4.63
C GLU A 15 -14.14 -30.32 -3.43
N HIS A 16 -13.65 -31.42 -2.87
CA HIS A 16 -12.72 -31.39 -1.76
C HIS A 16 -11.37 -30.75 -2.11
N ASN A 17 -10.79 -31.12 -3.25
CA ASN A 17 -9.51 -30.55 -3.70
C ASN A 17 -9.63 -29.06 -4.06
N PHE A 18 -10.77 -28.67 -4.61
CA PHE A 18 -11.05 -27.27 -4.93
C PHE A 18 -11.18 -26.42 -3.67
N GLU A 19 -11.90 -26.91 -2.66
CA GLU A 19 -12.05 -26.27 -1.36
C GLU A 19 -10.69 -26.09 -0.66
N LEU A 20 -9.83 -27.12 -0.69
CA LEU A 20 -8.46 -27.07 -0.18
C LEU A 20 -7.60 -26.05 -0.94
N GLY A 21 -7.67 -26.05 -2.28
CA GLY A 21 -6.91 -25.12 -3.12
C GLY A 21 -7.28 -23.65 -2.89
N ILE A 22 -8.58 -23.35 -2.80
CA ILE A 22 -9.07 -21.99 -2.50
C ILE A 22 -8.62 -21.54 -1.11
N ASN A 23 -8.74 -22.41 -0.11
CA ASN A 23 -8.32 -22.08 1.26
C ASN A 23 -6.80 -21.86 1.34
N ALA A 24 -6.01 -22.69 0.67
CA ALA A 24 -4.55 -22.54 0.62
C ALA A 24 -4.12 -21.26 -0.11
N LEU A 25 -4.73 -20.94 -1.24
CA LEU A 25 -4.47 -19.69 -1.98
C LEU A 25 -4.91 -18.46 -1.18
N SER A 26 -6.07 -18.52 -0.53
CA SER A 26 -6.55 -17.42 0.31
C SER A 26 -5.61 -17.19 1.50
N LEU A 27 -5.12 -18.26 2.14
CA LEU A 27 -4.11 -18.17 3.20
C LEU A 27 -2.80 -17.58 2.67
N PHE A 28 -2.31 -18.02 1.51
CA PHE A 28 -1.10 -17.50 0.90
C PHE A 28 -1.21 -16.00 0.58
N LEU A 29 -2.31 -15.58 -0.05
CA LEU A 29 -2.58 -14.18 -0.40
C LEU A 29 -2.76 -13.31 0.84
N SER A 30 -3.31 -13.83 1.94
CA SER A 30 -3.50 -13.08 3.19
C SER A 30 -2.20 -12.73 3.93
N LYS A 31 -1.09 -13.44 3.64
CA LYS A 31 0.20 -13.23 4.31
C LYS A 31 0.92 -11.95 3.89
N ASN A 32 0.65 -11.44 2.69
CA ASN A 32 1.26 -10.22 2.19
C ASN A 32 0.22 -9.08 2.19
N PRO A 33 0.50 -7.92 2.81
CA PRO A 33 -0.42 -6.78 2.85
C PRO A 33 -0.94 -6.35 1.47
N VAL A 34 -0.08 -6.44 0.45
CA VAL A 34 -0.41 -6.06 -0.94
C VAL A 34 -1.39 -7.05 -1.56
N THR A 35 -1.33 -8.33 -1.18
CA THR A 35 -2.17 -9.38 -1.78
C THR A 35 -3.37 -9.79 -0.92
N ARG A 36 -3.40 -9.36 0.35
CA ARG A 36 -4.53 -9.52 1.28
C ARG A 36 -5.89 -9.09 0.70
N PRO A 37 -5.98 -8.01 -0.10
CA PRO A 37 -7.20 -7.64 -0.82
C PRO A 37 -7.78 -8.79 -1.69
N PHE A 38 -6.91 -9.51 -2.40
CA PHE A 38 -7.30 -10.60 -3.29
C PHE A 38 -7.75 -11.84 -2.53
N ALA A 39 -7.28 -12.03 -1.30
CA ALA A 39 -7.77 -13.11 -0.44
C ALA A 39 -9.26 -12.96 -0.12
N LEU A 40 -9.72 -11.72 0.14
CA LEU A 40 -11.13 -11.41 0.40
C LEU A 40 -12.00 -11.61 -0.84
N ILE A 41 -11.50 -11.18 -2.01
CA ILE A 41 -12.18 -11.39 -3.30
C ILE A 41 -12.33 -12.90 -3.56
N LEU A 42 -11.27 -13.68 -3.37
CA LEU A 42 -11.29 -15.13 -3.57
C LEU A 42 -12.28 -15.85 -2.64
N GLN A 43 -12.36 -15.44 -1.37
CA GLN A 43 -13.36 -15.96 -0.43
C GLN A 43 -14.80 -15.58 -0.85
N GLY A 44 -14.99 -14.36 -1.35
CA GLY A 44 -16.27 -13.92 -1.88
C GLY A 44 -16.74 -14.72 -3.10
N LEU A 45 -15.81 -15.20 -3.93
CA LEU A 45 -16.08 -15.99 -5.13
C LEU A 45 -16.23 -17.49 -4.88
N LYS A 46 -15.75 -17.99 -3.73
CA LYS A 46 -15.82 -19.41 -3.34
C LYS A 46 -17.17 -20.10 -3.59
N PRO A 47 -18.34 -19.56 -3.16
CA PRO A 47 -19.62 -20.21 -3.40
C PRO A 47 -19.98 -20.32 -4.89
N LEU A 48 -19.61 -19.33 -5.71
CA LEU A 48 -19.87 -19.37 -7.16
C LEU A 48 -19.02 -20.42 -7.86
N LEU A 49 -17.75 -20.51 -7.46
CA LEU A 49 -16.85 -21.51 -8.02
C LEU A 49 -17.27 -22.92 -7.61
N LYS A 50 -17.84 -23.08 -6.41
CA LYS A 50 -18.43 -24.33 -5.93
C LYS A 50 -19.69 -24.72 -6.73
N ASP A 51 -20.60 -23.77 -6.96
CA ASP A 51 -21.77 -23.97 -7.84
C ASP A 51 -21.35 -24.39 -9.26
N LEU A 52 -20.26 -23.81 -9.79
CA LEU A 52 -19.72 -24.18 -11.10
C LEU A 52 -19.13 -25.60 -11.10
N LEU A 53 -18.47 -25.98 -10.00
CA LEU A 53 -17.84 -27.28 -9.84
C LEU A 53 -18.85 -28.43 -9.73
N THR A 54 -20.00 -28.21 -9.09
CA THR A 54 -21.05 -29.23 -8.96
C THR A 54 -21.75 -29.54 -10.28
N LEU A 55 -21.71 -28.61 -11.24
CA LEU A 55 -22.24 -28.80 -12.59
C LEU A 55 -21.27 -29.54 -13.53
N LEU A 56 -19.98 -29.53 -13.21
CA LEU A 56 -18.89 -30.08 -14.03
C LEU A 56 -19.00 -31.61 -14.26
N PRO A 57 -19.32 -32.47 -13.28
CA PRO A 57 -19.43 -33.91 -13.47
C PRO A 57 -20.57 -34.32 -14.42
N ASN A 58 -21.74 -33.68 -14.28
CA ASN A 58 -22.88 -33.87 -15.18
C ASN A 58 -22.55 -33.38 -16.60
N LEU A 59 -21.78 -32.30 -16.70
CA LEU A 59 -21.31 -31.76 -17.97
C LEU A 59 -20.31 -32.70 -18.64
N ILE A 60 -19.30 -33.21 -17.93
CA ILE A 60 -18.32 -34.18 -18.44
C ILE A 60 -19.05 -35.44 -18.93
N ALA A 61 -20.01 -35.97 -18.14
CA ALA A 61 -20.80 -37.14 -18.53
C ALA A 61 -21.70 -36.90 -19.76
N ALA A 62 -22.22 -35.67 -19.93
CA ALA A 62 -23.07 -35.29 -21.06
C ALA A 62 -22.27 -34.78 -22.28
N PHE A 63 -21.03 -34.34 -22.11
CA PHE A 63 -20.10 -33.95 -23.17
C PHE A 63 -19.88 -35.10 -24.15
N PHE A 64 -19.81 -36.33 -23.62
CA PHE A 64 -19.73 -37.55 -24.41
C PHE A 64 -21.04 -37.93 -25.14
N ARG A 65 -22.16 -37.21 -24.97
CA ARG A 65 -23.46 -37.49 -25.61
C ARG A 65 -24.00 -36.36 -26.50
N ASN A 66 -23.87 -35.09 -26.12
CA ASN A 66 -24.32 -33.95 -26.94
C ASN A 66 -23.60 -32.63 -26.56
N GLU A 67 -22.29 -32.62 -26.80
CA GLU A 67 -21.30 -31.59 -26.46
C GLU A 67 -21.76 -30.13 -26.63
N LYS A 68 -22.29 -29.77 -27.80
CA LYS A 68 -22.59 -28.37 -28.16
C LYS A 68 -23.69 -27.75 -27.29
N LYS A 69 -24.74 -28.50 -26.95
CA LYS A 69 -25.89 -27.97 -26.21
C LYS A 69 -25.55 -27.73 -24.74
N GLU A 70 -24.79 -28.64 -24.15
CA GLU A 70 -24.40 -28.54 -22.74
C GLU A 70 -23.28 -27.50 -22.54
N ARG A 71 -22.36 -27.38 -23.52
CA ARG A 71 -21.40 -26.28 -23.55
C ARG A 71 -22.08 -24.91 -23.62
N ALA A 72 -23.09 -24.75 -24.47
CA ALA A 72 -23.83 -23.49 -24.57
C ALA A 72 -24.56 -23.11 -23.26
N LYS A 73 -25.08 -24.09 -22.51
CA LYS A 73 -25.68 -23.85 -21.19
C LYS A 73 -24.64 -23.41 -20.16
N LEU A 74 -23.45 -24.02 -20.17
CA LEU A 74 -22.37 -23.62 -19.29
C LEU A 74 -21.88 -22.20 -19.60
N GLU A 75 -21.63 -21.91 -20.89
CA GLU A 75 -21.22 -20.58 -21.35
C GLU A 75 -22.26 -19.52 -20.93
N ASN A 76 -23.55 -19.81 -21.11
CA ASN A 76 -24.62 -18.93 -20.66
C ASN A 76 -24.64 -18.73 -19.13
N LEU A 77 -24.44 -19.79 -18.34
CA LEU A 77 -24.42 -19.68 -16.88
C LEU A 77 -23.22 -18.86 -16.38
N ILE A 78 -22.07 -19.00 -17.03
CA ILE A 78 -20.89 -18.19 -16.74
C ILE A 78 -21.16 -16.72 -17.10
N GLU A 79 -21.69 -16.47 -18.30
CA GLU A 79 -21.94 -15.13 -18.83
C GLU A 79 -22.99 -14.36 -18.05
N VAL A 80 -24.09 -15.02 -17.68
CA VAL A 80 -25.25 -14.37 -17.07
C VAL A 80 -25.15 -14.33 -15.54
N LYS A 81 -24.45 -15.27 -14.90
CA LYS A 81 -24.41 -15.39 -13.42
C LYS A 81 -23.02 -15.18 -12.84
N VAL A 82 -22.01 -15.91 -13.32
CA VAL A 82 -20.68 -15.90 -12.69
C VAL A 82 -19.95 -14.59 -12.95
N ILE A 83 -19.89 -14.13 -14.20
CA ILE A 83 -19.20 -12.89 -14.58
C ILE A 83 -19.84 -11.67 -13.89
N PRO A 84 -21.17 -11.46 -13.93
CA PRO A 84 -21.77 -10.28 -13.31
C PRO A 84 -21.64 -10.26 -11.78
N GLU A 85 -21.77 -11.41 -11.12
CA GLU A 85 -21.62 -11.51 -9.67
C GLU A 85 -20.16 -11.25 -9.23
N ALA A 86 -19.19 -11.79 -9.97
CA ALA A 86 -17.77 -11.50 -9.74
C ALA A 86 -17.47 -10.01 -9.91
N GLN A 87 -18.01 -9.39 -10.97
CA GLN A 87 -17.89 -7.95 -11.18
C GLN A 87 -18.55 -7.14 -10.06
N ARG A 88 -19.72 -7.56 -9.54
CA ARG A 88 -20.40 -6.88 -8.43
C ARG A 88 -19.54 -6.91 -7.17
N LYS A 89 -19.04 -8.09 -6.78
CA LYS A 89 -18.18 -8.23 -5.60
C LYS A 89 -16.87 -7.47 -5.75
N LEU A 90 -16.27 -7.48 -6.94
CA LEU A 90 -15.06 -6.71 -7.20
C LEU A 90 -15.34 -5.20 -7.06
N LYS A 91 -16.43 -4.69 -7.62
CA LYS A 91 -16.84 -3.28 -7.48
C LYS A 91 -17.13 -2.87 -6.03
N GLU A 92 -17.58 -3.80 -5.20
CA GLU A 92 -17.86 -3.55 -3.78
C GLU A 92 -16.57 -3.44 -2.96
N ILE A 93 -15.63 -4.37 -3.16
CA ILE A 93 -14.44 -4.49 -2.30
C ILE A 93 -13.29 -3.58 -2.79
N LEU A 94 -13.11 -3.43 -4.11
CA LEU A 94 -11.94 -2.76 -4.69
C LEU A 94 -11.78 -1.28 -4.26
N PRO A 95 -12.85 -0.46 -4.20
CA PRO A 95 -12.72 0.94 -3.78
C PRO A 95 -12.22 1.07 -2.34
N GLY A 96 -12.73 0.25 -1.42
CA GLY A 96 -12.32 0.27 -0.01
C GLY A 96 -10.84 -0.07 0.15
N LEU A 97 -10.38 -1.11 -0.55
CA LEU A 97 -8.97 -1.54 -0.55
C LEU A 97 -8.03 -0.48 -1.14
N PHE A 98 -8.45 0.15 -2.24
CA PHE A 98 -7.67 1.20 -2.88
C PHE A 98 -7.58 2.44 -2.00
N ASN A 99 -8.68 2.85 -1.39
CA ASN A 99 -8.72 3.98 -0.47
C ASN A 99 -7.85 3.73 0.77
N GLU A 100 -7.92 2.55 1.38
CA GLU A 100 -7.08 2.21 2.53
C GLU A 100 -5.59 2.26 2.17
N CYS A 101 -5.21 1.73 0.99
CA CYS A 101 -3.84 1.78 0.52
C CYS A 101 -3.36 3.23 0.26
N LEU A 102 -4.22 4.05 -0.35
CA LEU A 102 -3.94 5.46 -0.59
C LEU A 102 -3.81 6.24 0.72
N GLU A 103 -4.73 6.06 1.67
CA GLU A 103 -4.71 6.74 2.96
C GLU A 103 -3.44 6.40 3.75
N ASN A 104 -3.07 5.12 3.80
CA ASN A 104 -1.84 4.69 4.47
C ASN A 104 -0.59 5.27 3.80
N SER A 105 -0.57 5.31 2.47
CA SER A 105 0.54 5.88 1.70
C SER A 105 0.67 7.39 1.91
N LEU A 106 -0.46 8.11 1.87
CA LEU A 106 -0.53 9.55 2.09
C LEU A 106 -0.15 9.91 3.52
N LYS A 107 -0.63 9.16 4.51
CA LYS A 107 -0.23 9.34 5.91
C LYS A 107 1.27 9.16 6.08
N GLY A 108 1.84 8.08 5.55
CA GLY A 108 3.29 7.86 5.61
C GLY A 108 4.10 8.94 4.90
N LEU A 109 3.61 9.49 3.79
CA LEU A 109 4.24 10.63 3.11
C LEU A 109 4.17 11.91 3.96
N LYS A 110 2.99 12.20 4.53
CA LYS A 110 2.76 13.35 5.40
C LYS A 110 3.69 13.30 6.62
N ASP A 111 3.74 12.18 7.33
CA ASP A 111 4.55 12.03 8.55
C ASP A 111 6.04 12.25 8.25
N ARG A 112 6.54 11.71 7.12
CA ARG A 112 7.93 11.96 6.67
C ARG A 112 8.18 13.43 6.35
N CYS A 113 7.23 14.09 5.68
CA CYS A 113 7.35 15.50 5.32
C CYS A 113 7.35 16.39 6.58
N GLU A 114 6.46 16.14 7.53
CA GLU A 114 6.41 16.87 8.80
C GLU A 114 7.70 16.70 9.63
N LEU A 115 8.27 15.49 9.63
CA LEU A 115 9.54 15.21 10.27
C LEU A 115 10.70 16.00 9.62
N GLU A 116 10.82 15.97 8.29
CA GLU A 116 11.87 16.71 7.56
C GLU A 116 11.74 18.22 7.75
N ILE A 117 10.51 18.77 7.72
CA ILE A 117 10.27 20.19 7.96
C ILE A 117 10.71 20.57 9.38
N THR A 118 10.38 19.75 10.38
CA THR A 118 10.74 20.01 11.77
C THR A 118 12.26 19.97 11.97
N HIS A 119 12.93 18.97 11.39
CA HIS A 119 14.39 18.85 11.44
C HIS A 119 15.07 20.08 10.80
N LYS A 120 14.65 20.48 9.59
CA LYS A 120 15.19 21.67 8.92
C LYS A 120 14.96 22.96 9.70
N LYS A 121 13.81 23.11 10.36
CA LYS A 121 13.55 24.27 11.23
C LYS A 121 14.52 24.33 12.41
N GLN A 122 14.80 23.19 13.04
CA GLN A 122 15.76 23.10 14.14
C GLN A 122 17.19 23.42 13.68
N GLU A 123 17.60 22.89 12.53
CA GLU A 123 18.90 23.17 11.93
C GLU A 123 19.08 24.67 11.65
N ILE A 124 18.08 25.32 11.05
CA ILE A 124 18.09 26.77 10.81
C ILE A 124 18.22 27.55 12.12
N ALA A 125 17.46 27.18 13.16
CA ALA A 125 17.50 27.87 14.45
C ALA A 125 18.87 27.76 15.14
N LEU A 126 19.52 26.60 15.05
CA LEU A 126 20.89 26.39 15.54
C LEU A 126 21.89 27.28 14.80
N VAL A 127 21.85 27.28 13.47
CA VAL A 127 22.73 28.12 12.63
C VAL A 127 22.51 29.61 12.91
N GLN A 128 21.25 30.03 13.11
CA GLN A 128 20.93 31.42 13.47
C GLN A 128 21.52 31.80 14.83
N THR A 129 21.40 30.92 15.83
CA THR A 129 21.93 31.15 17.18
C THR A 129 23.45 31.25 17.17
N GLU A 130 24.13 30.39 16.42
CA GLU A 130 25.58 30.42 16.27
C GLU A 130 26.03 31.70 15.55
N LYS A 131 25.33 32.10 14.49
CA LYS A 131 25.62 33.37 13.78
C LYS A 131 25.42 34.59 14.69
N GLU A 132 24.37 34.61 15.50
CA GLU A 132 24.11 35.70 16.47
C GLU A 132 25.24 35.81 17.49
N LYS A 133 25.72 34.67 18.01
CA LYS A 133 26.88 34.64 18.91
C LYS A 133 28.12 35.20 18.24
N HIS A 134 28.43 34.76 17.02
CA HIS A 134 29.58 35.26 16.27
C HIS A 134 29.48 36.77 15.97
N LEU A 135 28.28 37.28 15.70
CA LEU A 135 28.05 38.71 15.51
C LEU A 135 28.36 39.50 16.79
N ASN A 136 27.85 39.04 17.93
CA ASN A 136 28.09 39.69 19.22
C ASN A 136 29.58 39.70 19.59
N ASP A 137 30.29 38.59 19.35
CA ASP A 137 31.74 38.51 19.57
C ASP A 137 32.52 39.50 18.67
N LEU A 138 32.07 39.69 17.43
CA LEU A 138 32.68 40.63 16.49
C LEU A 138 32.42 42.09 16.90
N GLU A 139 31.20 42.41 17.34
CA GLU A 139 30.83 43.75 17.82
C GLU A 139 31.65 44.13 19.06
N ALA A 140 31.85 43.19 19.99
CA ALA A 140 32.70 43.39 21.17
C ALA A 140 34.16 43.67 20.79
N GLN A 141 34.71 42.92 19.82
CA GLN A 141 36.07 43.15 19.32
C GLN A 141 36.20 44.51 18.63
N LYS A 142 35.21 44.92 17.85
CA LYS A 142 35.17 46.23 17.20
C LYS A 142 35.20 47.36 18.24
N GLN A 143 34.40 47.26 19.30
CA GLN A 143 34.38 48.26 20.36
C GLN A 143 35.74 48.38 21.08
N ILE A 144 36.40 47.25 21.34
CA ILE A 144 37.75 47.25 21.94
C ILE A 144 38.76 47.97 21.04
N LEU A 145 38.68 47.74 19.72
CA LEU A 145 39.57 48.38 18.74
C LEU A 145 39.31 49.90 18.65
N GLU A 146 38.04 50.33 18.58
CA GLU A 146 37.68 51.76 18.59
C GLU A 146 38.19 52.45 19.85
N ASN A 147 38.04 51.83 21.03
CA ASN A 147 38.56 52.37 22.28
C ASN A 147 40.10 52.53 22.24
N LYS A 148 40.82 51.56 21.65
CA LYS A 148 42.28 51.64 21.48
C LYS A 148 42.69 52.76 20.51
N ILE A 149 41.97 52.92 19.39
CA ILE A 149 42.22 53.99 18.43
C ILE A 149 42.04 55.35 19.12
N ASN A 150 40.94 55.55 19.84
CA ASN A 150 40.67 56.79 20.56
C ASN A 150 41.76 57.11 21.60
N ALA A 151 42.24 56.09 22.34
CA ALA A 151 43.32 56.26 23.31
C ALA A 151 44.65 56.66 22.64
N LEU A 152 44.99 56.04 21.50
CA LEU A 152 46.19 56.39 20.73
C LEU A 152 46.11 57.81 20.16
N SER A 153 44.96 58.20 19.60
CA SER A 153 44.76 59.56 19.10
C SER A 153 44.84 60.62 20.21
N ALA A 154 44.33 60.31 21.40
CA ALA A 154 44.48 61.19 22.56
C ALA A 154 45.96 61.36 22.97
N LEU A 155 46.72 60.26 22.99
CA LEU A 155 48.14 60.28 23.29
C LEU A 155 48.93 61.09 22.25
N GLU A 156 48.63 60.91 20.96
CA GLU A 156 49.23 61.67 19.87
C GLU A 156 48.98 63.17 20.00
N GLN A 157 47.73 63.57 20.32
CA GLN A 157 47.40 64.98 20.54
C GLN A 157 48.09 65.57 21.77
N GLN A 158 48.35 64.76 22.79
CA GLN A 158 49.11 65.18 23.96
C GLN A 158 50.57 65.47 23.58
N TYR A 159 51.21 64.56 22.84
CA TYR A 159 52.59 64.73 22.36
C TYR A 159 52.78 65.89 21.38
N LEU A 160 51.77 66.27 20.62
CA LEU A 160 51.84 67.40 19.67
C LEU A 160 51.66 68.79 20.32
N LYS A 161 51.26 68.85 21.60
CA LYS A 161 51.05 70.10 22.34
C LYS A 161 52.20 70.45 23.29
N ASP A 162 53.07 69.49 23.60
CA ASP A 162 54.33 69.65 24.34
C ASP A 162 55.49 69.96 23.38
#